data_AF-A0A662S8I8-F1
#
_entry.id   AF-A0A662S8I8-F1
#
_cell.length_a   1.000
_cell.length_b   1.000
_cell.length_c   1.000
_cell.angle_alpha   90.00
_cell.angle_beta   90.00
_cell.angle_gamma   90.00
#
_symmetry.space_group_name_H-M   'P 1'
#
loop_
_entity.id
_entity.type
_entity.pdbx_description
1 polymer ?
#
loop_
_entity_poly.entity_id
_entity_poly.type
_entity_poly.pdbx_seq_one_letter_code
_entity_poly.pdbx_strand_id
1 'polypeptide(L)'
;MRKEEKEVKRLIDKLLPLPVGMEVYVEPDFFQGWLRGEITGRWFSKRWKAWIYRISFTDIPNFFCIRTIKGIKFLEEEDKHEKGREESN
;
A
#
# COMPACT_ATOMS: atom_id res chain seq x y z
N MET A 1 -20.98 2.96 4.52
CA MET A 1 -20.05 4.11 4.62
C MET A 1 -20.74 5.35 4.06
N ARG A 2 -20.92 6.38 4.89
CA ARG A 2 -21.58 7.64 4.50
C ARG A 2 -20.65 8.46 3.60
N LYS A 3 -21.22 9.39 2.81
CA LYS A 3 -20.48 10.17 1.80
C LYS A 3 -19.34 11.00 2.43
N GLU A 4 -19.55 11.51 3.64
CA GLU A 4 -18.59 12.31 4.41
C GLU A 4 -17.38 11.49 4.89
N GLU A 5 -17.58 10.26 5.36
CA GLU A 5 -16.47 9.37 5.78
C GLU A 5 -15.50 9.07 4.63
N LYS A 6 -16.02 8.93 3.39
CA LYS A 6 -15.21 8.75 2.18
C LYS A 6 -14.36 9.97 1.88
N GLU A 7 -14.88 11.18 2.09
CA GLU A 7 -14.13 12.42 1.87
C GLU A 7 -13.08 12.66 2.95
N VAL A 8 -13.40 12.39 4.22
CA VAL A 8 -12.45 12.47 5.32
C VAL A 8 -11.31 11.45 5.15
N LYS A 9 -11.61 10.19 4.80
CA LYS A 9 -10.58 9.18 4.51
C LYS A 9 -9.68 9.62 3.35
N ARG A 10 -10.25 10.16 2.26
CA ARG A 10 -9.48 10.74 1.14
C ARG A 10 -8.66 11.97 1.51
N LEU A 11 -9.11 12.77 2.47
CA LEU A 11 -8.39 13.94 2.97
C LEU A 11 -7.23 13.53 3.87
N ILE A 12 -7.44 12.55 4.75
CA ILE A 12 -6.40 11.93 5.57
C ILE A 12 -5.33 11.31 4.66
N ASP A 13 -5.71 10.57 3.63
CA ASP A 13 -4.78 9.99 2.64
C ASP A 13 -3.96 11.03 1.88
N LYS A 14 -4.48 12.26 1.74
CA LYS A 14 -3.77 13.38 1.09
C LYS A 14 -2.88 14.16 2.07
N LEU A 15 -3.28 14.28 3.33
CA LEU A 15 -2.65 15.18 4.29
C LEU A 15 -1.65 14.48 5.20
N LEU A 16 -1.90 13.22 5.58
CA LEU A 16 -1.04 12.48 6.51
C LEU A 16 -0.23 11.41 5.77
N PRO A 17 1.12 11.50 5.78
CA PRO A 17 1.93 10.47 5.18
C PRO A 17 1.85 9.16 5.96
N LEU A 18 1.82 8.04 5.25
CA LEU A 18 1.94 6.70 5.86
C LEU A 18 3.28 6.54 6.56
N PRO A 19 3.32 5.93 7.76
CA PRO A 19 4.56 5.77 8.52
C PRO A 19 5.56 4.86 7.81
N VAL A 20 6.84 5.16 7.97
CA VAL A 20 7.94 4.23 7.65
C VAL A 20 7.83 3.05 8.61
N GLY A 21 8.07 1.83 8.13
CA GLY A 21 7.86 0.59 8.87
C GLY A 21 6.47 -0.04 8.68
N MET A 22 5.54 0.64 8.01
CA MET A 22 4.23 0.08 7.72
C MET A 22 4.31 -0.98 6.62
N GLU A 23 3.72 -2.15 6.87
CA GLU A 23 3.54 -3.20 5.89
C GLU A 23 2.37 -2.90 4.96
N VAL A 24 2.57 -3.17 3.68
CA VAL A 24 1.61 -2.88 2.62
C VAL A 24 1.64 -3.94 1.53
N TYR A 25 0.55 -4.05 0.77
CA TYR A 25 0.51 -4.76 -0.48
C TYR A 25 0.49 -3.77 -1.65
N VAL A 26 1.31 -4.05 -2.65
CA VAL A 26 1.39 -3.25 -3.87
C VAL A 26 1.24 -4.18 -5.06
N GLU A 27 0.45 -3.78 -6.04
CA GLU A 27 0.38 -4.43 -7.35
C GLU A 27 1.26 -3.63 -8.31
N PRO A 28 2.48 -4.10 -8.64
CA PRO A 28 3.38 -3.39 -9.54
C PRO A 28 2.94 -3.56 -10.99
N ASP A 29 3.08 -2.53 -11.83
CA ASP A 29 2.62 -2.59 -13.23
C ASP A 29 3.31 -3.67 -14.09
N PHE A 30 4.47 -4.17 -13.66
CA PHE A 30 5.25 -5.20 -14.36
C PHE A 30 4.97 -6.63 -13.86
N PHE A 31 4.10 -6.80 -12.86
CA PHE A 31 3.81 -8.09 -12.25
C PHE A 31 2.31 -8.24 -12.00
N GLN A 32 1.70 -9.31 -12.52
CA GLN A 32 0.31 -9.62 -12.20
C GLN A 32 0.24 -10.30 -10.83
N GLY A 33 0.02 -9.49 -9.80
CA GLY A 33 -0.17 -9.98 -8.44
C GLY A 33 0.19 -8.94 -7.38
N TRP A 34 -0.25 -9.21 -6.16
CA TRP A 34 0.07 -8.39 -5.00
C TRP A 34 1.39 -8.86 -4.40
N LEU A 35 2.33 -7.93 -4.25
CA LEU A 35 3.58 -8.16 -3.55
C LEU A 35 3.53 -7.49 -2.18
N ARG A 36 3.99 -8.20 -1.16
CA ARG A 36 4.12 -7.65 0.19
C ARG A 36 5.40 -6.84 0.27
N GLY A 37 5.31 -5.66 0.89
CA GLY A 37 6.47 -4.83 1.14
C GLY A 37 6.30 -3.92 2.35
N GLU A 38 7.40 -3.27 2.71
CA GLU A 38 7.48 -2.34 3.83
C GLU A 38 7.86 -0.95 3.32
N ILE A 39 7.19 0.08 3.83
CA ILE A 39 7.56 1.47 3.55
C ILE A 39 8.89 1.76 4.22
N THR A 40 9.95 1.94 3.43
CA THR A 40 11.30 2.25 3.92
C THR A 40 11.64 3.73 3.82
N GLY A 41 10.82 4.52 3.11
CA GLY A 41 11.02 5.95 2.98
C GLY A 41 9.80 6.66 2.41
N ARG A 42 9.68 7.96 2.69
CA ARG A 42 8.57 8.80 2.21
C ARG A 42 9.00 10.24 1.99
N TRP A 43 8.48 10.89 0.96
CA TRP A 43 8.69 12.32 0.71
C TRP A 43 7.49 12.92 -0.02
N PHE A 44 7.25 14.22 0.20
CA PHE A 44 6.19 14.93 -0.51
C PHE A 44 6.73 15.48 -1.83
N SER A 45 6.09 15.11 -2.94
CA SER A 45 6.42 15.68 -4.24
C SER A 45 5.54 16.88 -4.55
N LYS A 46 6.16 18.06 -4.64
CA LYS A 46 5.48 19.30 -5.07
C LYS A 46 4.91 19.18 -6.49
N ARG A 47 5.60 18.47 -7.39
CA ARG A 47 5.18 18.26 -8.79
C ARG A 47 3.88 17.47 -8.88
N TRP A 48 3.76 16.40 -8.10
CA TRP A 48 2.59 15.52 -8.11
C TRP A 48 1.53 15.90 -7.06
N LYS A 49 1.84 16.89 -6.20
CA LYS A 49 1.03 17.30 -5.04
C LYS A 49 0.59 16.09 -4.21
N ALA A 50 1.51 15.15 -4.01
CA ALA A 50 1.25 13.86 -3.38
C ALA A 50 2.46 13.34 -2.61
N TRP A 51 2.19 12.53 -1.59
CA TRP A 51 3.19 11.72 -0.93
C TRP A 51 3.65 10.57 -1.83
N ILE A 52 4.97 10.41 -1.89
CA ILE A 52 5.66 9.35 -2.60
C ILE A 52 6.33 8.46 -1.55
N TYR A 53 6.18 7.15 -1.72
CA TYR A 53 6.68 6.13 -0.82
C TYR A 53 7.69 5.25 -1.55
N ARG A 54 8.80 4.94 -0.89
CA ARG A 54 9.72 3.87 -1.27
C ARG A 54 9.33 2.61 -0.50
N ILE A 55 9.10 1.53 -1.23
CA ILE A 55 8.60 0.27 -0.67
C ILE A 55 9.59 -0.83 -1.02
N SER A 56 10.15 -1.48 -0.01
CA SER A 56 11.02 -2.65 -0.18
C SER A 56 10.17 -3.91 -0.12
N PHE A 57 10.28 -4.79 -1.10
CA PHE A 57 9.50 -6.02 -1.13
C PHE A 57 10.15 -7.12 -0.31
N THR A 58 9.36 -7.82 0.50
CA THR A 58 9.83 -8.95 1.30
C THR A 58 10.04 -10.19 0.44
N ASP A 59 9.21 -10.34 -0.59
CA ASP A 59 9.15 -11.54 -1.42
C ASP A 59 10.20 -11.52 -2.56
N ILE A 60 10.76 -10.34 -2.86
CA ILE A 60 11.76 -10.14 -3.92
C ILE A 60 12.95 -9.36 -3.34
N PRO A 61 14.06 -10.06 -3.02
CA PRO A 61 15.25 -9.43 -2.46
C PRO A 61 15.79 -8.31 -3.34
N ASN A 62 16.23 -7.20 -2.71
CA ASN A 62 16.77 -6.00 -3.36
C ASN A 62 15.83 -5.27 -4.32
N PHE A 63 14.56 -5.65 -4.37
CA PHE A 63 13.59 -5.00 -5.22
C PHE A 63 12.77 -3.97 -4.42
N PHE A 64 12.64 -2.76 -4.97
CA PHE A 64 11.82 -1.72 -4.38
C PHE A 64 11.01 -0.99 -5.46
N CYS A 65 9.85 -0.45 -5.09
CA CYS A 65 9.11 0.45 -5.95
C CYS A 65 8.92 1.82 -5.32
N ILE A 66 8.60 2.79 -6.17
CA ILE A 66 8.23 4.14 -5.78
C ILE A 66 6.78 4.36 -6.20
N ARG A 67 5.90 4.63 -5.24
CA ARG A 67 4.44 4.73 -5.48
C ARG A 67 3.79 5.86 -4.69
N THR A 68 2.64 6.30 -5.17
CA THR A 68 1.73 7.15 -4.40
C THR A 68 0.73 6.26 -3.66
N ILE A 69 0.01 6.81 -2.68
CA ILE A 69 -0.95 6.06 -1.86
C ILE A 69 -2.03 5.33 -2.67
N LYS A 70 -2.36 5.81 -3.88
CA LYS A 70 -3.36 5.19 -4.76
C LYS A 70 -3.00 3.77 -5.21
N GLY A 71 -1.71 3.42 -5.20
CA GLY A 71 -1.23 2.09 -5.61
C GLY A 71 -0.97 1.14 -4.43
N ILE A 72 -1.36 1.53 -3.22
CA ILE A 72 -1.06 0.79 -1.99
C ILE A 72 -2.37 0.25 -1.42
N LYS A 73 -2.44 -1.06 -1.18
CA LYS A 73 -3.48 -1.68 -0.34
C LYS A 73 -2.90 -1.96 1.04
N PHE A 74 -3.71 -1.68 2.05
CA PHE A 74 -3.36 -1.95 3.43
C PHE A 74 -3.75 -3.37 3.77
N LEU A 75 -2.92 -4.03 4.58
CA LEU A 75 -3.37 -5.13 5.40
C LEU A 75 -4.40 -4.57 6.38
N GLU A 76 -5.69 -4.69 6.10
CA GLU A 76 -6.67 -4.67 7.18
C GLU A 76 -6.41 -5.96 7.98
N GLU A 77 -6.28 -5.86 9.31
CA GLU A 77 -5.90 -6.98 10.19
C GLU A 77 -6.79 -8.23 10.05
N GLU A 78 -7.92 -8.13 9.33
CA GLU A 78 -8.87 -9.22 9.08
C GLU A 78 -8.51 -10.14 7.88
N ASP A 79 -7.58 -9.76 6.99
CA ASP A 79 -7.17 -10.63 5.85
C ASP A 79 -6.07 -11.66 6.21
N LYS A 80 -5.78 -11.87 7.50
CA LYS A 80 -4.87 -12.93 7.97
C LYS A 80 -5.46 -14.34 7.88
N HIS A 81 -6.72 -14.49 7.46
CA HIS A 81 -7.45 -15.74 7.67
C HIS A 81 -8.35 -16.23 6.53
N GLU A 82 -8.08 -15.96 5.26
CA GLU A 82 -8.85 -16.64 4.21
C GLU A 82 -8.12 -16.79 2.86
N LYS A 83 -7.10 -17.66 2.82
CA LYS A 83 -6.65 -18.28 1.56
C LYS A 83 -5.90 -19.61 1.76
N GLY A 84 -6.41 -20.43 2.69
CA GLY A 84 -5.96 -21.81 2.91
C GLY A 84 -7.06 -22.85 2.73
N ARG A 85 -8.17 -22.52 2.07
CA ARG A 85 -9.39 -23.35 2.07
C ARG A 85 -10.09 -23.49 0.71
N GLU A 86 -9.38 -23.34 -0.39
CA GLU A 86 -9.92 -23.59 -1.74
C GLU A 86 -9.07 -24.56 -2.60
N GLU A 87 -8.20 -25.37 -1.97
CA GLU A 87 -7.55 -26.50 -2.66
C GLU A 87 -7.76 -27.80 -1.87
N SER A 88 -9.03 -28.19 -1.68
CA SER A 88 -9.43 -29.56 -1.35
C SER A 88 -10.94 -29.69 -1.54
N ASN A 89 -11.37 -29.86 -2.78
CA ASN A 89 -12.56 -30.64 -3.14
C ASN A 89 -12.48 -31.06 -4.61
#